data_AF-A0A6J7GGT5-F1
#
_entry.id   AF-A0A6J7GGT5-F1
#
_cell.length_a   1.000
_cell.length_b   1.000
_cell.length_c   1.000
_cell.angle_alpha   90.00
_cell.angle_beta   90.00
_cell.angle_gamma   90.00
#
_symmetry.space_group_name_H-M   'P 1'
#
loop_
_entity.id
_entity.type
_entity.pdbx_description
1 polymer ?
#
loop_
_entity_poly.entity_id
_entity_poly.type
_entity_poly.pdbx_seq_one_letter_code
_entity_poly.pdbx_strand_id
1 'polypeptide(L)'
;MLNVCKELHLQHPNIPFYTIHDSILTTQSNLPIVQKVMTDVITKLTGKSVGVKSKPLHLPTSIDKELREEIFNKVRIKNDKEWIDNRTYILTKNIKLGIDFFYKGNKRKEWYDRLGIS
;
A
#
# COMPACT_ATOMS: atom_id res chain seq x y z
N MET A 1 -6.86 -11.11 22.74
CA MET A 1 -7.06 -11.52 21.33
C MET A 1 -7.07 -13.02 21.04
N LEU A 2 -6.30 -13.87 21.75
CA LEU A 2 -6.21 -15.31 21.43
C LEU A 2 -7.56 -16.03 21.32
N ASN A 3 -8.48 -15.79 22.27
CA ASN A 3 -9.81 -16.44 22.24
C ASN A 3 -10.65 -16.05 21.03
N VAL A 4 -10.60 -14.77 20.61
CA VAL A 4 -11.28 -14.31 19.41
C VAL A 4 -10.71 -15.00 18.18
N CYS A 5 -9.39 -15.07 18.06
CA CYS A 5 -8.73 -15.64 16.88
C CYS A 5 -9.05 -17.14 16.75
N LYS A 6 -9.06 -17.86 17.87
CA LYS A 6 -9.48 -19.26 17.93
C LYS A 6 -10.92 -19.41 17.45
N GLU A 7 -11.84 -18.63 18.00
CA GLU A 7 -13.26 -18.69 17.62
C GLU A 7 -13.48 -18.34 16.14
N LEU A 8 -12.81 -17.29 15.65
CA LEU A 8 -12.89 -16.87 14.25
C LEU A 8 -12.38 -17.95 13.31
N HIS A 9 -11.27 -18.62 13.64
CA HIS A 9 -10.73 -19.72 12.84
C HIS A 9 -11.65 -20.95 12.85
N LEU A 10 -12.27 -21.27 14.00
CA LEU A 10 -13.20 -22.38 14.12
C LEU A 10 -14.50 -22.17 13.33
N GLN A 11 -15.10 -20.98 13.43
CA GLN A 11 -16.36 -20.67 12.75
C GLN A 11 -16.17 -20.31 11.27
N HIS A 12 -15.03 -19.69 10.93
CA HIS A 12 -14.77 -19.11 9.62
C HIS A 12 -13.32 -19.38 9.15
N PRO A 13 -12.95 -20.64 8.87
CA PRO A 13 -11.56 -21.03 8.60
C PRO A 13 -10.95 -20.36 7.37
N ASN A 14 -11.79 -19.89 6.44
CA ASN A 14 -11.35 -19.26 5.18
C ASN A 14 -11.22 -17.73 5.26
N ILE A 15 -11.53 -17.10 6.39
CA ILE A 15 -11.35 -15.64 6.52
C ILE A 15 -9.87 -15.34 6.75
N PRO A 16 -9.20 -14.63 5.84
CA PRO A 16 -7.83 -14.20 6.09
C PRO A 16 -7.84 -13.10 7.16
N PHE A 17 -7.03 -13.27 8.20
CA PHE A 17 -6.85 -12.25 9.22
C PHE A 17 -5.44 -12.28 9.82
N TYR A 18 -4.99 -11.11 10.28
CA TYR A 18 -3.76 -10.94 11.04
C TYR A 18 -4.06 -10.16 12.32
N THR A 19 -3.34 -10.46 13.40
CA THR A 19 -3.43 -9.70 14.65
C THR A 19 -2.34 -8.63 14.69
N ILE A 20 -2.72 -7.39 14.98
CA ILE A 20 -1.79 -6.28 15.26
C ILE A 20 -2.14 -5.76 16.66
N HIS A 21 -1.34 -6.11 17.65
CA HIS A 21 -1.65 -5.89 19.07
C HIS A 21 -3.08 -6.40 19.40
N ASP A 22 -3.96 -5.51 19.85
CA ASP A 22 -5.35 -5.80 20.20
C ASP A 22 -6.34 -5.63 19.03
N SER A 23 -5.82 -5.50 17.81
CA SER A 23 -6.64 -5.31 16.59
C SER A 23 -6.56 -6.52 15.66
N ILE A 24 -7.65 -6.76 14.92
CA ILE A 24 -7.66 -7.69 13.79
C ILE A 24 -7.65 -6.89 12.49
N LEU A 25 -6.71 -7.22 11.61
CA LEU A 25 -6.70 -6.80 10.23
C LEU A 25 -7.32 -7.90 9.35
N THR A 26 -8.30 -7.54 8.52
CA THR A 26 -8.97 -8.46 7.58
C THR A 26 -9.41 -7.69 6.33
N THR A 27 -10.03 -8.38 5.38
CA THR A 27 -10.63 -7.76 4.19
C THR A 27 -11.94 -7.04 4.53
N GLN A 28 -12.25 -5.99 3.77
CA GLN A 28 -13.46 -5.18 4.00
C GLN A 28 -14.75 -6.02 3.97
N SER A 29 -14.81 -7.05 3.13
CA SER A 29 -15.97 -7.96 3.02
C SER A 29 -16.21 -8.80 4.27
N ASN A 30 -15.15 -9.12 5.03
CA ASN A 30 -15.23 -9.97 6.22
C ASN A 30 -15.44 -9.17 7.52
N LEU A 31 -15.39 -7.84 7.45
CA LEU A 31 -15.44 -6.94 8.59
C LEU A 31 -16.68 -7.14 9.50
N PRO A 32 -17.92 -7.29 8.97
CA PRO A 32 -19.10 -7.54 9.81
C PRO A 32 -19.01 -8.85 10.60
N ILE A 33 -18.46 -9.90 9.98
CA ILE A 33 -18.30 -11.22 10.60
C ILE A 33 -17.28 -11.12 11.74
N VAL A 34 -16.12 -10.52 11.47
CA VAL A 34 -15.06 -10.35 12.46
C VAL A 34 -15.53 -9.49 13.63
N GLN A 35 -16.25 -8.39 13.37
CA GLN A 35 -16.81 -7.54 14.42
C GLN A 35 -17.80 -8.29 15.32
N LYS A 36 -18.66 -9.12 14.71
CA LYS A 36 -19.60 -9.95 15.47
C LYS A 36 -18.87 -10.93 16.38
N VAL A 37 -17.94 -11.73 15.82
CA VAL A 37 -17.16 -12.70 16.60
C VAL A 37 -16.37 -12.03 17.72
N MET A 38 -15.73 -10.88 17.44
CA MET A 38 -15.04 -10.10 18.46
C MET A 38 -15.98 -9.66 19.59
N THR A 39 -17.12 -9.07 19.24
CA THR A 39 -18.12 -8.61 20.21
C THR A 39 -18.64 -9.76 21.06
N ASP A 40 -19.02 -10.87 20.45
CA ASP A 40 -19.60 -12.03 21.12
C ASP A 40 -18.60 -12.66 22.10
N VAL A 41 -17.36 -12.88 21.66
CA VAL A 41 -16.32 -13.49 22.50
C VAL A 41 -15.94 -12.57 23.66
N ILE A 42 -15.76 -11.28 23.42
CA ILE A 42 -15.39 -10.33 24.49
C ILE A 42 -16.54 -10.16 25.48
N THR A 43 -17.78 -10.08 25.00
CA THR A 43 -18.97 -9.99 25.87
C THR A 43 -19.10 -11.23 26.74
N LYS A 44 -18.90 -12.42 26.17
CA LYS A 44 -18.92 -13.69 26.91
C LYS A 44 -17.84 -13.77 27.99
N LEU A 45 -16.64 -13.27 27.70
CA LEU A 45 -15.51 -13.31 28.65
C LEU A 45 -15.64 -12.28 29.78
N THR A 46 -16.24 -11.12 29.50
CA THR A 46 -16.28 -9.99 30.44
C THR A 46 -17.63 -9.79 31.12
N GLY A 47 -18.69 -10.41 30.60
CA GLY A 47 -20.07 -10.16 31.02
C GLY A 47 -20.60 -8.77 30.64
N LYS A 48 -19.85 -7.98 29.88
CA LYS A 48 -20.20 -6.61 29.50
C LYS A 48 -20.38 -6.48 28.00
N SER A 49 -21.44 -5.79 27.59
CA SER A 49 -21.63 -5.42 26.18
C SER A 49 -20.50 -4.49 25.74
N VAL A 50 -19.86 -4.79 24.61
CA VAL A 50 -18.76 -4.01 24.04
C VAL A 50 -19.07 -3.56 22.61
N GLY A 51 -18.46 -2.46 22.18
CA GLY A 51 -18.50 -2.00 20.80
C GLY A 51 -17.14 -2.17 20.13
N VAL A 52 -17.09 -2.83 18.97
CA VAL A 52 -15.86 -3.00 18.18
C VAL A 52 -15.82 -1.94 17.07
N LYS A 53 -14.86 -1.02 17.15
CA LYS A 53 -14.63 0.00 16.11
C LYS A 53 -13.78 -0.58 14.99
N SER A 54 -14.09 -0.22 13.76
CA SER A 54 -13.28 -0.55 12.58
C SER A 54 -12.87 0.72 11.85
N LYS A 55 -11.68 0.72 11.25
CA LYS A 55 -11.20 1.77 10.36
C LYS A 55 -10.66 1.11 9.08
N PRO A 56 -11.00 1.62 7.89
CA PRO A 56 -10.34 1.18 6.66
C PRO A 56 -8.85 1.55 6.75
N LEU A 57 -7.98 0.62 6.38
CA LEU A 57 -6.59 0.96 6.08
C LEU A 57 -6.56 1.57 4.68
N HIS A 58 -6.26 2.86 4.62
CA HIS A 58 -5.97 3.50 3.35
C HIS A 58 -4.59 3.06 2.88
N LEU A 59 -4.48 2.68 1.61
CA LEU A 59 -3.17 2.66 0.95
C LEU A 59 -2.57 4.06 1.11
N PRO A 60 -1.28 4.21 1.44
CA PRO A 60 -0.67 5.52 1.54
C PRO A 60 -0.87 6.26 0.21
N THR A 61 -1.66 7.33 0.25
CA THR A 61 -1.93 8.20 -0.91
C THR A 61 -0.79 9.19 -1.17
N SER A 62 0.15 9.27 -0.23
CA SER A 62 1.34 10.09 -0.29
C SER A 62 2.53 9.30 0.25
N ILE A 63 3.68 9.52 -0.38
CA ILE A 63 4.96 9.10 0.19
C ILE A 63 5.14 9.89 1.48
N ASP A 64 5.45 9.18 2.58
CA ASP A 64 5.78 9.80 3.85
C ASP A 64 6.89 10.85 3.66
N LYS A 65 6.80 12.00 4.34
CA LYS A 65 7.74 13.11 4.13
C LYS A 65 9.16 12.70 4.50
N GLU A 66 9.36 11.94 5.57
CA GLU A 66 10.68 11.49 6.00
C GLU A 66 11.26 10.50 4.98
N LEU A 67 10.45 9.55 4.52
CA LEU A 67 10.84 8.62 3.46
C LEU A 67 11.19 9.33 2.15
N ARG A 68 10.42 10.36 1.78
CA ARG A 68 10.70 11.20 0.60
C ARG A 68 12.06 11.87 0.72
N GLU A 69 12.35 12.52 1.85
CA GLU A 69 13.63 13.20 2.07
C GLU A 69 14.79 12.20 2.11
N GLU A 70 14.61 11.02 2.72
CA GLU A 70 15.61 9.95 2.71
C GLU A 70 15.94 9.50 1.28
N ILE A 71 14.92 9.19 0.47
CA ILE A 71 15.09 8.79 -0.93
C ILE A 71 15.77 9.91 -1.72
N PHE A 72 15.31 11.16 -1.56
CA PHE A 72 15.87 12.31 -2.27
C PHE A 72 17.35 12.50 -1.96
N ASN A 73 17.75 12.39 -0.70
CA ASN A 73 19.15 12.49 -0.29
C ASN A 73 20.03 11.36 -0.85
N LYS A 74 19.47 10.15 -1.02
CA LYS A 74 20.17 9.01 -1.63
C LYS A 74 20.38 9.16 -3.13
N VAL A 75 19.39 9.69 -3.84
CA VAL A 75 19.40 9.75 -5.32
C VAL A 75 19.84 11.11 -5.88
N ARG A 76 20.03 12.12 -5.02
CA ARG A 76 20.47 13.45 -5.45
C ARG A 76 21.89 13.38 -6.01
N ILE A 77 22.06 13.93 -7.20
CA ILE A 77 23.34 14.12 -7.88
C ILE A 77 24.19 15.09 -7.06
N LYS A 78 25.42 14.68 -6.71
CA LYS A 78 26.23 15.39 -5.72
C LYS A 78 27.20 16.39 -6.33
N ASN A 79 27.50 16.28 -7.62
CA ASN A 79 28.44 17.14 -8.33
C ASN A 79 28.23 17.18 -9.85
N ASP A 80 28.88 18.12 -10.52
CA ASP A 80 28.73 18.38 -11.96
C ASP A 80 29.25 17.23 -12.84
N LYS A 81 30.30 16.52 -12.40
CA LYS A 81 30.83 15.37 -13.13
C LYS A 81 29.80 14.24 -13.18
N GLU A 82 29.22 13.91 -12.03
CA GLU A 82 28.15 12.91 -11.92
C GLU A 82 26.91 13.32 -12.73
N TRP A 83 26.58 14.61 -12.80
CA TRP A 83 25.54 15.11 -13.69
C TRP A 83 25.89 14.88 -15.15
N ILE A 84 27.08 15.28 -15.61
CA ILE A 84 27.49 15.15 -17.01
C ILE A 84 27.46 13.68 -17.46
N ASP A 85 27.96 12.78 -16.61
CA ASP A 85 28.03 11.34 -16.91
C ASP A 85 26.63 10.70 -17.01
N ASN A 86 25.64 11.21 -16.27
CA ASN A 86 24.31 10.59 -16.17
C ASN A 86 23.18 11.38 -16.83
N ARG A 87 23.39 12.64 -17.25
CA ARG A 87 22.30 13.54 -17.70
C ARG A 87 21.49 12.95 -18.84
N THR A 88 22.14 12.34 -19.83
CA THR A 88 21.47 11.79 -21.01
C THR A 88 20.57 10.63 -20.61
N TYR A 89 21.05 9.76 -19.71
CA TYR A 89 20.28 8.64 -19.19
C TYR A 89 19.07 9.12 -18.37
N ILE A 90 19.28 10.07 -17.43
CA ILE A 90 18.22 10.63 -16.60
C ILE A 90 17.15 11.31 -17.45
N LEU A 91 17.56 12.16 -18.40
CA LEU A 91 16.64 12.85 -19.31
C LEU A 91 15.84 11.84 -20.14
N THR A 92 16.48 10.81 -20.67
CA THR A 92 15.80 9.76 -21.45
C THR A 92 14.76 9.04 -20.60
N LYS A 93 15.09 8.68 -19.35
CA LYS A 93 14.13 8.04 -18.43
C LYS A 93 12.95 8.96 -18.10
N ASN A 94 13.22 10.24 -17.83
CA ASN A 94 12.18 11.23 -17.54
C ASN A 94 11.25 11.44 -18.74
N ILE A 95 11.79 11.47 -19.96
CA ILE A 95 11.00 11.57 -21.19
C ILE A 95 10.09 10.34 -21.35
N LYS A 96 10.61 9.12 -21.15
CA LYS A 96 9.79 7.89 -21.20
C LYS A 96 8.65 7.93 -20.17
N LEU A 97 8.96 8.29 -18.92
CA LEU A 97 7.96 8.41 -17.86
C LEU A 97 6.88 9.44 -18.22
N GLY A 98 7.27 10.60 -18.75
CA GLY A 98 6.32 11.60 -19.24
C GLY A 98 5.44 11.05 -20.36
N ILE A 99 6.02 10.33 -21.32
CA ILE A 99 5.26 9.71 -22.41
C ILE A 99 4.24 8.70 -21.87
N ASP A 100 4.66 7.81 -20.97
CA ASP A 100 3.78 6.80 -20.37
C ASP A 100 2.67 7.41 -19.52
N PHE A 101 2.95 8.54 -18.86
CA PHE A 101 1.98 9.25 -18.03
C PHE A 101 0.93 9.99 -18.88
N PHE A 102 1.35 10.73 -19.91
CA PHE A 102 0.47 11.60 -20.67
C PHE A 102 -0.19 10.92 -21.89
N TYR A 103 0.41 9.87 -22.44
CA TYR A 103 -0.07 9.24 -23.68
C TYR A 103 -0.34 7.75 -23.52
N LYS A 104 -1.35 7.25 -24.25
CA LYS A 104 -1.76 5.84 -24.27
C LYS A 104 -1.93 5.34 -25.71
N GLY A 105 -1.87 4.03 -25.90
CA GLY A 105 -2.13 3.38 -27.18
C GLY A 105 -1.22 3.88 -28.31
N ASN A 106 -1.80 4.18 -29.47
CA ASN A 106 -1.07 4.54 -30.70
C ASN A 106 -0.23 5.83 -30.54
N LYS A 107 -0.73 6.83 -29.80
CA LYS A 107 0.02 8.07 -29.55
C LYS A 107 1.29 7.83 -28.73
N ARG A 108 1.23 6.89 -27.78
CA ARG A 108 2.40 6.49 -27.00
C ARG A 108 3.43 5.84 -27.93
N LYS A 109 2.99 4.89 -28.76
CA LYS A 109 3.85 4.18 -29.72
C LYS A 109 4.57 5.13 -30.67
N GLU A 110 3.84 6.11 -31.24
CA GLU A 110 4.42 7.14 -32.12
C GLU A 110 5.58 7.90 -31.46
N TRP A 111 5.43 8.29 -30.19
CA TRP A 111 6.51 8.95 -29.45
C TRP A 111 7.71 8.05 -29.19
N TYR A 112 7.49 6.77 -28.90
CA TYR A 112 8.57 5.79 -28.73
C TYR A 112 9.33 5.55 -30.05
N ASP A 113 8.61 5.40 -31.16
CA ASP A 113 9.19 5.23 -32.50
C ASP A 113 10.08 6.44 -32.88
N ARG A 114 9.60 7.66 -32.61
CA ARG A 114 10.37 8.91 -32.85
C ARG A 114 11.63 9.04 -32.01
N LEU A 115 11.64 8.44 -30.83
CA LEU A 115 12.82 8.43 -29.96
C LEU A 115 13.79 7.30 -30.29
N GLY A 116 13.45 6.41 -31.22
CA GLY A 116 14.26 5.23 -31.54
C GLY A 116 14.30 4.23 -30.38
N ILE A 117 13.23 4.17 -29.58
CA ILE A 117 13.14 3.34 -28.38
C ILE A 117 12.11 2.25 -28.67
N SER A 118 12.57 1.06 -29.05
CA SER A 118 11.72 -0.14 -29.20
C SER A 118 11.31 -0.71 -27.85
#